data_AF-E6XCS6-F1
#
_entry.id   AF-E6XCS6-F1
#
_cell.length_a   1.000
_cell.length_b   1.000
_cell.length_c   1.000
_cell.angle_alpha   90.00
_cell.angle_beta   90.00
_cell.angle_gamma   90.00
#
_symmetry.space_group_name_H-M   'P 1'
#
loop_
_entity.id
_entity.type
_entity.pdbx_description
1 polymer ?
#
loop_
_entity_poly.entity_id
_entity_poly.type
_entity_poly.pdbx_seq_one_letter_code
_entity_poly.pdbx_strand_id
1 'polypeptide(L)'
;MSKDYQLSFCMVCKNRTYTLQEGIYCSITDAAPTFETYCPDYNFDEEERNKLLQEKRLFHENLVSRSENFTDNLFKTRVTYYEYPKTTPDNKTQAPKKIELKNSFSFYQLLSFLVIILFIGRLFPLAKGTINSISSTNAILICAIIGLILSIIKPFKYFQKKLNKTRILIDANGITIIDQSIIYWQDILMISLKKVPKKHVSKYLVISRITAKQDIEYNIDKLNVSSKELENKIRLFRK
;
A
#
# COMPACT_ATOMS: atom_id res chain seq x y z
N MET A 1 14.28 -6.02 -15.60
CA MET A 1 12.83 -6.02 -15.29
C MET A 1 12.45 -7.35 -14.61
N SER A 2 11.33 -7.44 -13.88
CA SER A 2 10.93 -8.72 -13.25
C SER A 2 10.26 -9.66 -14.25
N LYS A 3 10.35 -10.98 -14.03
CA LYS A 3 9.64 -11.99 -14.84
C LYS A 3 8.13 -11.77 -14.83
N ASP A 4 7.57 -11.36 -13.69
CA ASP A 4 6.15 -10.99 -13.56
C ASP A 4 5.75 -9.84 -14.49
N TYR A 5 6.62 -8.83 -14.66
CA TYR A 5 6.39 -7.74 -15.59
C TYR A 5 6.22 -8.26 -17.01
N GLN A 6 7.13 -9.12 -17.46
CA GLN A 6 7.10 -9.69 -18.80
C GLN A 6 5.87 -10.58 -19.00
N LEU A 7 5.57 -11.45 -18.04
CA LEU A 7 4.42 -12.35 -18.07
C LEU A 7 3.08 -11.60 -18.09
N SER A 8 3.00 -10.42 -17.45
CA SER A 8 1.77 -9.62 -17.45
C SER A 8 1.34 -9.18 -18.85
N PHE A 9 2.29 -8.89 -19.76
CA PHE A 9 1.97 -8.65 -21.17
C PHE A 9 1.57 -9.95 -21.86
N CYS A 10 2.35 -11.02 -21.68
CA CYS A 10 2.14 -12.27 -22.40
C CYS A 10 0.79 -12.93 -22.05
N MET A 11 0.34 -12.84 -20.80
CA MET A 11 -0.93 -13.44 -20.37
C MET A 11 -2.16 -12.89 -21.11
N VAL A 12 -2.10 -11.63 -21.56
CA VAL A 12 -3.18 -10.98 -22.32
C VAL A 12 -2.76 -10.65 -23.75
N CYS A 13 -1.79 -11.40 -24.30
CA CYS A 13 -1.35 -11.28 -25.68
C CYS A 13 -1.95 -12.39 -26.54
N LYS A 14 -2.40 -12.10 -27.75
CA LYS A 14 -2.89 -13.08 -28.74
C LYS A 14 -1.79 -14.04 -29.20
N ASN A 15 -0.54 -13.59 -29.14
CA ASN A 15 0.62 -14.38 -29.52
C ASN A 15 1.13 -15.27 -28.36
N ARG A 16 0.30 -15.54 -27.35
CA ARG A 16 0.68 -16.41 -26.23
C ARG A 16 0.48 -17.87 -26.60
N THR A 17 1.37 -18.72 -26.13
CA THR A 17 1.18 -20.17 -26.13
C THR A 17 1.63 -20.73 -24.79
N TYR A 18 1.09 -21.89 -24.42
CA TYR A 18 1.34 -22.51 -23.13
C TYR A 18 1.86 -23.94 -23.31
N THR A 19 2.99 -24.25 -22.69
CA THR A 19 3.46 -25.62 -22.50
C THR A 19 3.58 -25.92 -21.01
N LEU A 20 3.41 -27.19 -20.63
CA LEU A 20 3.56 -27.62 -19.23
C LEU A 20 5.00 -27.47 -18.72
N GLN A 21 5.99 -27.54 -19.61
CA GLN A 21 7.41 -27.51 -19.27
C GLN A 21 7.93 -26.08 -19.11
N GLU A 22 7.54 -25.18 -20.02
CA GLU A 22 8.14 -23.83 -20.11
C GLU A 22 7.17 -22.74 -19.62
N GLY A 23 5.89 -23.07 -19.47
CA GLY A 23 4.84 -22.13 -19.11
C GLY A 23 4.41 -21.29 -20.31
N ILE A 24 4.32 -19.97 -20.11
CA ILE A 24 3.89 -19.04 -21.17
C ILE A 24 5.10 -18.62 -22.01
N TYR A 25 4.99 -18.81 -23.33
CA TYR A 25 5.96 -18.35 -24.32
C TYR A 25 5.24 -17.66 -25.50
N CYS A 26 6.02 -17.05 -26.39
CA CYS A 26 5.51 -16.32 -27.54
C CYS A 26 5.44 -17.22 -28.78
N SER A 27 4.28 -17.33 -29.43
CA SER A 27 4.08 -18.15 -30.63
C SER A 27 4.87 -17.67 -31.86
N ILE A 28 5.30 -16.40 -31.87
CA ILE A 28 6.09 -15.82 -32.97
C ILE A 28 7.57 -16.18 -32.85
N THR A 29 8.10 -16.15 -31.63
CA THR A 29 9.54 -16.31 -31.37
C THR A 29 9.91 -17.69 -30.84
N ASP A 30 8.91 -18.50 -30.46
CA ASP A 30 9.06 -19.80 -29.80
C ASP A 30 9.95 -19.72 -28.54
N ALA A 31 9.89 -18.57 -27.85
CA ALA A 31 10.75 -18.28 -26.71
C ALA A 31 9.98 -17.63 -25.57
N ALA A 32 10.52 -17.82 -24.35
CA ALA A 32 10.09 -17.08 -23.17
C ALA A 32 10.31 -15.57 -23.35
N PRO A 33 9.50 -14.71 -22.71
CA PRO A 33 9.63 -13.27 -22.91
C PRO A 33 10.94 -12.73 -22.30
N THR A 34 11.74 -12.04 -23.12
CA THR A 34 13.05 -11.48 -22.72
C THR A 34 13.12 -9.95 -22.83
N PHE A 35 12.04 -9.28 -23.21
CA PHE A 35 12.02 -7.83 -23.37
C PHE A 35 12.13 -7.07 -22.04
N GLU A 36 12.76 -5.89 -22.06
CA GLU A 36 12.97 -5.10 -20.85
C GLU A 36 11.83 -4.13 -20.56
N THR A 37 11.36 -3.42 -21.58
CA THR A 37 10.38 -2.32 -21.44
C THR A 37 9.05 -2.65 -22.10
N TYR A 38 9.05 -3.11 -23.34
CA TYR A 38 7.83 -3.52 -24.05
C TYR A 38 8.14 -4.63 -25.05
N CYS A 39 7.12 -5.42 -25.39
CA CYS A 39 7.20 -6.40 -26.46
C CYS A 39 6.78 -5.74 -27.78
N PRO A 40 7.64 -5.72 -28.83
CA PRO A 40 7.31 -5.11 -30.11
C PRO A 40 6.17 -5.84 -30.82
N ASP A 41 6.07 -7.15 -30.64
CA ASP A 41 5.04 -8.01 -31.23
C ASP A 41 3.82 -8.18 -30.31
N TYR A 42 3.64 -7.27 -29.35
CA TYR A 42 2.50 -7.34 -28.43
C TYR A 42 1.19 -7.09 -29.17
N ASN A 43 0.32 -8.09 -29.17
CA ASN A 43 -1.01 -8.00 -29.74
C ASN A 43 -2.05 -8.27 -28.66
N PHE A 44 -2.75 -7.23 -28.19
CA PHE A 44 -3.66 -7.36 -27.05
C PHE A 44 -4.84 -8.30 -27.34
N ASP A 45 -5.04 -9.26 -26.45
CA ASP A 45 -6.19 -10.17 -26.43
C ASP A 45 -7.22 -9.67 -25.42
N GLU A 46 -8.20 -8.92 -25.94
CA GLU A 46 -9.30 -8.40 -25.14
C GLU A 46 -10.19 -9.50 -24.57
N GLU A 47 -10.40 -10.60 -25.31
CA GLU A 47 -11.27 -11.69 -24.89
C GLU A 47 -10.68 -12.40 -23.67
N GLU A 48 -9.39 -12.73 -23.72
CA GLU A 48 -8.68 -13.33 -22.58
C GLU A 48 -8.71 -12.41 -21.36
N ARG A 49 -8.46 -11.12 -21.58
CA ARG A 49 -8.46 -10.14 -20.49
C ARG A 49 -9.83 -10.04 -19.82
N ASN A 50 -10.91 -10.09 -20.59
CA ASN A 50 -12.27 -10.08 -20.08
C ASN A 50 -12.63 -11.39 -19.36
N LYS A 51 -12.15 -12.53 -19.87
CA LYS A 51 -12.27 -13.83 -19.21
C LYS A 51 -11.60 -13.84 -17.84
N LEU A 52 -10.34 -13.40 -17.76
CA LEU A 52 -9.61 -13.27 -16.48
C LEU A 52 -10.36 -12.35 -15.51
N LEU A 53 -10.90 -11.25 -16.01
CA LEU A 53 -11.67 -10.32 -15.19
C LEU A 53 -12.95 -10.96 -14.64
N GLN A 54 -13.67 -11.73 -15.47
CA GLN A 54 -14.87 -12.45 -15.07
C GLN A 54 -14.54 -13.53 -14.03
N GLU A 55 -13.48 -14.31 -14.23
CA GLU A 55 -13.03 -15.32 -13.27
C GLU A 55 -12.74 -14.70 -11.88
N LYS A 56 -12.07 -13.53 -11.85
CA LYS A 56 -11.81 -12.80 -10.62
C LYS A 56 -13.08 -12.28 -9.95
N ARG A 57 -14.04 -11.76 -10.73
CA ARG A 57 -15.35 -11.32 -10.21
C ARG A 57 -16.10 -12.47 -9.57
N LEU A 58 -16.21 -13.60 -10.27
CA LEU A 58 -16.89 -14.80 -9.77
C LEU A 58 -16.23 -15.32 -8.50
N PHE A 59 -14.89 -15.33 -8.44
CA PHE A 59 -14.16 -15.70 -7.24
C PHE A 59 -14.53 -14.79 -6.05
N HIS A 60 -14.56 -13.47 -6.25
CA HIS A 60 -14.95 -12.53 -5.20
C HIS A 60 -16.41 -12.66 -4.78
N GLU A 61 -17.33 -12.82 -5.73
CA GLU A 61 -18.76 -13.02 -5.44
C GLU A 61 -18.98 -14.29 -4.61
N ASN A 62 -18.30 -15.39 -4.96
CA ASN A 62 -18.35 -16.64 -4.21
C ASN A 62 -17.77 -16.51 -2.79
N LEU A 63 -16.74 -15.69 -2.59
CA LEU A 63 -16.20 -15.41 -1.26
C LEU A 63 -17.18 -14.59 -0.41
N VAL A 64 -17.89 -13.65 -1.02
CA VAL A 64 -18.90 -12.84 -0.32
C VAL A 64 -20.11 -13.68 0.04
N SER A 65 -20.67 -14.47 -0.88
CA SER A 65 -21.87 -15.28 -0.65
C SER A 65 -21.63 -16.39 0.39
N ARG A 66 -20.44 -17.00 0.42
CA ARG A 66 -20.09 -18.00 1.45
C ARG A 66 -20.05 -17.42 2.87
N SER A 67 -19.81 -16.11 3.00
CA SER A 67 -19.87 -15.41 4.28
C SER A 67 -21.30 -15.16 4.79
N GLU A 68 -22.32 -15.21 3.92
CA GLU A 68 -23.70 -14.84 4.27
C GLU A 68 -24.45 -15.95 5.03
N ASN A 69 -23.95 -17.19 4.99
CA ASN A 69 -24.55 -18.32 5.72
C ASN A 69 -24.16 -18.37 7.21
N PHE A 70 -23.43 -17.36 7.72
CA PHE A 70 -22.98 -17.27 9.10
C PHE A 70 -23.71 -16.11 9.82
N THR A 71 -25.01 -16.31 10.06
CA THR A 71 -25.92 -15.62 11.01
C THR A 71 -26.11 -14.10 11.02
N ASP A 72 -25.32 -13.26 10.35
CA ASP A 72 -25.47 -11.79 10.45
C ASP A 72 -25.89 -11.10 9.14
N ASN A 73 -27.20 -11.06 8.88
CA ASN A 73 -27.80 -10.22 7.83
C ASN A 73 -27.62 -8.69 8.05
N LEU A 74 -27.04 -8.28 9.19
CA LEU A 74 -26.85 -6.86 9.56
C LEU A 74 -25.56 -6.25 9.01
N PHE A 75 -24.61 -7.05 8.52
CA PHE A 75 -23.27 -6.59 8.18
C PHE A 75 -22.85 -7.06 6.77
N LYS A 76 -23.63 -6.69 5.75
CA LYS A 76 -23.26 -6.95 4.35
C LYS A 76 -21.95 -6.24 3.99
N THR A 77 -20.93 -7.04 3.70
CA THR A 77 -19.66 -6.55 3.13
C THR A 77 -19.95 -5.92 1.78
N ARG A 78 -19.70 -4.61 1.64
CA ARG A 78 -19.83 -3.92 0.35
C ARG A 78 -18.46 -3.89 -0.32
N VAL A 79 -18.36 -4.53 -1.47
CA VAL A 79 -17.21 -4.42 -2.37
C VAL A 79 -17.61 -3.49 -3.51
N THR A 80 -16.86 -2.40 -3.69
CA THR A 80 -17.02 -1.55 -4.86
C THR A 80 -15.92 -1.89 -5.84
N TYR A 81 -16.31 -2.52 -6.94
CA TYR A 81 -15.42 -2.85 -8.04
C TYR A 81 -15.26 -1.64 -8.95
N TYR A 82 -14.02 -1.40 -9.38
CA TYR A 82 -13.74 -0.47 -10.46
C TYR A 82 -13.22 -1.28 -11.63
N GLU A 83 -13.89 -1.18 -12.78
CA GLU A 83 -13.37 -1.76 -14.01
C GLU A 83 -12.46 -0.75 -14.67
N TYR A 84 -11.31 -1.21 -15.15
CA TYR A 84 -10.26 -0.33 -15.63
C TYR A 84 -10.32 -0.24 -17.16
N PRO A 85 -10.14 0.96 -17.74
CA PRO A 85 -10.08 1.12 -19.19
C PRO A 85 -8.83 0.44 -19.77
N LYS A 86 -8.95 0.03 -21.04
CA LYS A 86 -7.86 -0.53 -21.85
C LYS A 86 -6.73 0.50 -21.92
N THR A 87 -5.54 0.13 -21.51
CA THR A 87 -4.35 0.97 -21.73
C THR A 87 -3.69 0.47 -23.01
N THR A 88 -3.86 1.19 -24.11
CA THR A 88 -2.84 1.22 -25.15
C THR A 88 -1.65 1.99 -24.56
N PRO A 89 -0.40 1.55 -24.78
CA PRO A 89 0.78 2.28 -24.34
C PRO A 89 0.90 3.56 -25.17
N ASP A 90 0.15 4.60 -24.81
CA ASP A 90 0.28 5.89 -25.45
C ASP A 90 1.45 6.63 -24.80
N ASN A 91 2.47 6.91 -25.60
CA ASN A 91 3.84 7.18 -25.17
C ASN A 91 4.07 8.60 -24.61
N LYS A 92 3.02 9.36 -24.26
CA LYS A 92 3.17 10.79 -23.97
C LYS A 92 2.21 11.32 -22.91
N THR A 93 2.54 11.10 -21.63
CA THR A 93 1.97 11.93 -20.56
C THR A 93 3.01 12.28 -19.50
N GLN A 94 3.00 13.56 -19.13
CA GLN A 94 3.93 14.24 -18.23
C GLN A 94 4.24 13.44 -16.96
N ALA A 95 5.52 13.47 -16.53
CA ALA A 95 6.01 12.77 -15.35
C ALA A 95 5.07 12.96 -14.16
N PRO A 96 4.34 11.92 -13.74
CA PRO A 96 3.26 12.09 -12.81
C PRO A 96 3.85 12.31 -11.41
N LYS A 97 3.30 13.30 -10.72
CA LYS A 97 3.76 13.79 -9.42
C LYS A 97 3.56 12.71 -8.36
N LYS A 98 4.62 11.97 -7.99
CA LYS A 98 4.65 10.95 -6.93
C LYS A 98 3.72 11.30 -5.75
N ILE A 99 2.67 10.51 -5.56
CA ILE A 99 1.77 10.70 -4.41
C ILE A 99 2.22 9.80 -3.28
N GLU A 100 2.73 10.41 -2.21
CA GLU A 100 3.03 9.71 -0.97
C GLU A 100 1.82 9.76 -0.05
N LEU A 101 1.16 8.62 0.13
CA LEU A 101 0.11 8.46 1.14
C LEU A 101 0.79 8.22 2.49
N LYS A 102 0.99 9.30 3.25
CA LYS A 102 1.54 9.23 4.61
C LYS A 102 0.43 9.02 5.63
N ASN A 103 0.72 8.22 6.64
CA ASN A 103 -0.08 8.15 7.85
C ASN A 103 -0.10 9.55 8.50
N SER A 104 -1.28 10.05 8.90
CA SER A 104 -1.35 11.35 9.56
C SER A 104 -0.65 11.25 10.90
N PHE A 105 0.23 12.20 11.14
CA PHE A 105 0.72 12.48 12.48
C PHE A 105 -0.50 12.82 13.34
N SER A 106 -0.77 12.04 14.39
CA SER A 106 -1.98 12.27 15.18
C SER A 106 -1.78 13.53 16.02
N PHE A 107 -2.80 14.38 16.12
CA PHE A 107 -2.76 15.60 16.92
C PHE A 107 -2.27 15.36 18.36
N TYR A 108 -2.60 14.19 18.93
CA TYR A 108 -2.14 13.76 20.25
C TYR A 108 -0.62 13.61 20.38
N GLN A 109 0.08 13.28 19.30
CA GLN A 109 1.54 13.20 19.30
C GLN A 109 2.17 14.59 19.40
N LEU A 110 1.62 15.57 18.70
CA LEU A 110 2.08 16.96 18.78
C LEU A 110 1.80 17.54 20.17
N LEU A 111 0.63 17.24 20.72
CA LEU A 111 0.24 17.62 22.08
C LEU A 111 1.16 17.00 23.15
N SER A 112 1.51 15.72 23.01
CA SER A 112 2.46 15.03 23.89
C SER A 112 3.84 15.68 23.89
N PHE A 113 4.36 16.05 22.72
CA PHE A 113 5.62 16.77 22.62
C PHE A 113 5.57 18.13 23.31
N LEU A 114 4.47 18.87 23.11
CA LEU A 114 4.26 20.18 23.72
C LEU A 114 4.26 20.09 25.25
N VAL A 115 3.59 19.08 25.82
CA VAL A 115 3.58 18.83 27.27
C VAL A 115 5.00 18.54 27.80
N ILE A 116 5.79 17.73 27.08
CA ILE A 116 7.18 17.43 27.46
C ILE A 116 8.04 18.70 27.43
N ILE A 117 7.92 19.52 26.39
CA ILE A 117 8.68 20.78 26.28
C ILE A 117 8.32 21.74 27.41
N LEU A 118 7.02 21.88 27.74
CA LEU A 118 6.57 22.69 28.87
C LEU A 118 7.10 22.18 30.20
N PHE A 119 7.17 20.86 30.38
CA PHE A 119 7.71 20.25 31.59
C PHE A 119 9.22 20.52 31.73
N ILE A 120 9.99 20.37 30.64
CA ILE A 120 11.43 20.68 30.62
C ILE A 120 11.67 22.17 30.87
N GLY A 121 10.88 23.05 30.24
CA GLY A 121 10.98 24.49 30.43
C GLY A 121 10.72 24.94 31.87
N ARG A 122 9.83 24.24 32.61
CA ARG A 122 9.60 24.47 34.04
C ARG A 122 10.74 23.97 34.93
N LEU A 123 11.47 22.94 34.51
CA LEU A 123 12.60 22.40 35.27
C LEU A 123 13.91 23.19 35.09
N PHE A 124 14.07 23.88 33.96
CA PHE A 124 15.31 24.62 33.64
C PHE A 124 15.69 25.74 34.63
N PRO A 125 14.77 26.58 35.15
CA PRO A 125 15.11 27.62 36.13
C PRO A 125 15.56 27.02 37.48
N LEU A 126 14.98 25.89 37.89
CA LEU A 126 15.35 25.17 39.11
C LEU A 126 16.78 24.63 39.05
N ALA A 127 17.22 24.23 37.85
CA ALA A 127 18.60 23.80 37.62
C ALA A 127 19.60 24.96 37.67
N LYS A 128 19.25 26.17 37.21
CA LYS A 128 20.17 27.32 37.25
C LYS A 128 20.51 27.78 38.67
N GLY A 129 19.57 27.67 39.61
CA GLY A 129 19.79 28.07 41.01
C GLY A 129 20.71 27.13 41.81
N THR A 130 21.01 25.93 41.30
CA THR A 130 21.70 24.86 42.05
C THR A 130 23.13 24.58 41.59
N ILE A 131 23.63 25.27 40.56
CA ILE A 131 24.94 24.97 39.93
C ILE A 131 26.15 25.32 40.81
N ASN A 132 26.02 26.24 41.77
CA ASN A 132 27.17 26.69 42.57
C ASN A 132 27.50 25.80 43.78
N SER A 133 26.74 24.72 44.01
CA SER A 133 26.95 23.78 45.12
C SER A 133 26.61 22.37 44.65
N ILE A 134 27.59 21.64 44.10
CA ILE A 134 27.42 20.23 43.74
C ILE A 134 27.44 19.40 45.04
N SER A 135 26.29 19.34 45.71
CA SER A 135 26.01 18.38 46.76
C SER A 135 25.56 17.06 46.15
N SER A 136 25.69 15.95 46.89
CA SER A 136 25.25 14.61 46.49
C SER A 136 23.78 14.55 46.04
N THR A 137 22.94 15.48 46.49
CA THR A 137 21.54 15.64 46.06
C THR A 137 21.39 16.03 44.59
N ASN A 138 22.33 16.80 44.02
CA ASN A 138 22.27 17.22 42.62
C ASN A 138 22.59 16.06 41.66
N ALA A 139 23.47 15.14 42.06
CA ALA A 139 23.76 13.94 41.28
C ALA A 139 22.53 13.03 41.13
N ILE A 140 21.74 12.87 42.20
CA ILE A 140 20.49 12.09 42.19
C ILE A 140 19.48 12.72 41.22
N LEU A 141 19.36 14.05 41.22
CA LEU A 141 18.43 14.77 40.35
C LEU A 141 18.81 14.66 38.87
N ILE A 142 20.11 14.73 38.54
CA ILE A 142 20.61 14.51 37.18
C ILE A 142 20.33 13.08 36.71
N CYS A 143 20.60 12.08 37.57
CA CYS A 143 20.30 10.68 37.26
C CYS A 143 18.79 10.44 37.04
N ALA A 144 17.92 11.10 37.82
CA ALA A 144 16.47 11.04 37.65
C ALA A 144 16.02 11.63 36.31
N ILE A 145 16.58 12.77 35.90
CA ILE A 145 16.29 13.40 34.61
C ILE A 145 16.75 12.50 33.45
N ILE A 146 17.95 11.94 33.52
CA ILE A 146 18.47 11.02 32.49
C ILE A 146 17.57 9.77 32.40
N GLY A 147 17.18 9.20 33.54
CA GLY A 147 16.25 8.06 33.59
C GLY A 147 14.90 8.37 32.93
N LEU A 148 14.36 9.57 33.17
CA LEU A 148 13.10 10.02 32.59
C LEU A 148 13.22 10.23 31.07
N ILE A 149 14.31 10.85 30.60
CA ILE A 149 14.60 11.01 29.18
C ILE A 149 14.72 9.64 28.50
N LEU A 150 15.47 8.70 29.08
CA LEU A 150 15.63 7.34 28.53
C LEU A 150 14.31 6.57 28.51
N SER A 151 13.45 6.77 29.52
CA SER A 151 12.10 6.21 29.58
C SER A 151 11.20 6.74 28.46
N ILE A 152 11.44 7.97 27.96
CA ILE A 152 10.72 8.54 26.82
C ILE A 152 11.31 8.09 25.48
N ILE A 153 12.64 8.01 25.34
CA ILE A 153 13.31 7.70 24.06
C ILE A 153 13.00 6.28 23.56
N LYS A 154 12.98 5.28 24.44
CA LYS A 154 12.71 3.88 24.05
C LYS A 154 11.31 3.69 23.44
N PRO A 155 10.21 4.10 24.10
CA PRO A 155 8.89 4.05 23.49
C PRO A 155 8.86 4.94 22.24
N PHE A 156 9.50 6.10 22.22
CA PHE A 156 9.54 6.95 21.02
C PHE A 156 10.16 6.24 19.80
N LYS A 157 11.31 5.55 19.94
CA LYS A 157 11.90 4.74 18.85
C LYS A 157 11.01 3.58 18.42
N TYR A 158 10.42 2.87 19.39
CA TYR A 158 9.45 1.79 19.10
C TYR A 158 8.23 2.33 18.34
N PHE A 159 7.74 3.50 18.72
CA PHE A 159 6.63 4.19 18.08
C PHE A 159 6.99 4.72 16.69
N GLN A 160 8.17 5.33 16.49
CA GLN A 160 8.64 5.74 15.15
C GLN A 160 8.73 4.54 14.20
N LYS A 161 9.22 3.39 14.68
CA LYS A 161 9.25 2.14 13.90
C LYS A 161 7.83 1.66 13.54
N LYS A 162 6.82 1.98 14.35
CA LYS A 162 5.40 1.67 14.07
C LYS A 162 4.75 2.69 13.12
N LEU A 163 5.19 3.96 13.14
CA LEU A 163 4.65 5.05 12.31
C LEU A 163 5.15 5.01 10.85
N ASN A 164 6.32 4.45 10.60
CA ASN A 164 6.92 4.39 9.26
C ASN A 164 6.39 3.27 8.34
N LYS A 165 5.43 2.46 8.76
CA LYS A 165 5.20 1.13 8.15
C LYS A 165 4.20 1.03 7.01
N THR A 166 3.54 2.11 6.61
CA THR A 166 2.55 2.02 5.53
C THR A 166 2.58 3.26 4.67
N ARG A 167 3.32 3.19 3.55
CA ARG A 167 3.16 4.14 2.44
C ARG A 167 2.77 3.34 1.22
N ILE A 168 1.72 3.79 0.57
CA ILE A 168 1.43 3.42 -0.82
C ILE A 168 2.01 4.56 -1.64
N LEU A 169 2.93 4.22 -2.55
CA LEU A 169 3.44 5.13 -3.56
C LEU A 169 2.76 4.77 -4.86
N ILE A 170 2.10 5.75 -5.46
CA ILE A 170 1.48 5.62 -6.78
C ILE A 170 2.29 6.52 -7.71
N ASP A 171 2.83 5.93 -8.77
CA ASP A 171 3.67 6.60 -9.76
C ASP A 171 3.34 6.15 -11.20
N ALA A 172 4.15 6.58 -12.17
CA ALA A 172 3.98 6.27 -13.58
C ALA A 172 4.10 4.77 -13.89
N ASN A 173 4.86 4.02 -13.09
CA ASN A 173 5.18 2.63 -13.34
C ASN A 173 4.14 1.71 -12.70
N GLY A 174 3.59 2.11 -11.55
CA GLY A 174 2.60 1.31 -10.86
C GLY A 174 2.29 1.77 -9.44
N ILE A 175 1.99 0.77 -8.61
CA ILE A 175 1.70 0.93 -7.19
C ILE A 175 2.80 0.21 -6.40
N THR A 176 3.56 0.95 -5.60
CA THR A 176 4.52 0.38 -4.65
C THR A 176 3.94 0.44 -3.25
N ILE A 177 3.79 -0.73 -2.62
CA ILE A 177 3.44 -0.86 -1.21
C ILE A 177 4.76 -1.06 -0.45
N ILE A 178 5.03 -0.25 0.58
CA ILE A 178 6.26 -0.42 1.39
C ILE A 178 6.41 -1.87 1.86
N ASP A 179 7.64 -2.38 1.78
CA ASP A 179 8.04 -3.76 2.06
C ASP A 179 7.57 -4.80 1.01
N GLN A 180 6.99 -4.36 -0.13
CA GLN A 180 6.60 -5.21 -1.25
C GLN A 180 7.20 -4.74 -2.58
N SER A 181 7.22 -5.63 -3.57
CA SER A 181 7.62 -5.31 -4.94
C SER A 181 6.63 -4.34 -5.59
N ILE A 182 7.13 -3.56 -6.56
CA ILE A 182 6.30 -2.70 -7.42
C ILE A 182 5.27 -3.58 -8.15
N ILE A 183 3.99 -3.19 -8.08
CA ILE A 183 2.92 -3.79 -8.88
C ILE A 183 2.71 -2.86 -10.08
N TYR A 184 3.15 -3.31 -11.25
CA TYR A 184 3.10 -2.50 -12.45
C TYR A 184 1.68 -2.33 -12.99
N TRP A 185 1.40 -1.20 -13.64
CA TRP A 185 0.05 -0.89 -14.13
C TRP A 185 -0.51 -1.95 -15.09
N GLN A 186 0.33 -2.49 -15.98
CA GLN A 186 -0.11 -3.50 -16.93
C GLN A 186 -0.35 -4.87 -16.30
N ASP A 187 0.19 -5.14 -15.11
CA ASP A 187 -0.11 -6.35 -14.35
C ASP A 187 -1.37 -6.18 -13.48
N ILE A 188 -1.88 -4.95 -13.32
CA ILE A 188 -3.11 -4.69 -12.57
C ILE A 188 -4.32 -4.94 -13.47
N LEU A 189 -5.03 -6.04 -13.20
CA LEU A 189 -6.28 -6.38 -13.86
C LEU A 189 -7.44 -5.55 -13.30
N MET A 190 -7.53 -5.50 -11.97
CA MET A 190 -8.58 -4.80 -11.24
C MET A 190 -8.04 -4.32 -9.90
N ILE A 191 -8.51 -3.17 -9.44
CA ILE A 191 -8.44 -2.76 -8.04
C ILE A 191 -9.85 -2.41 -7.57
N SER A 192 -10.15 -2.81 -6.34
CA SER A 192 -11.43 -2.58 -5.69
C SER A 192 -11.21 -2.07 -4.27
N LEU A 193 -12.25 -1.43 -3.74
CA LEU A 193 -12.28 -1.01 -2.35
C LEU A 193 -13.28 -1.90 -1.61
N LYS A 194 -12.78 -2.67 -0.65
CA LYS A 194 -13.55 -3.60 0.17
C LYS A 194 -13.77 -3.00 1.55
N LYS A 195 -15.04 -2.87 1.96
CA LYS A 195 -15.42 -2.43 3.31
C LYS A 195 -15.89 -3.63 4.11
N VAL A 196 -15.12 -4.00 5.13
CA VAL A 196 -15.42 -5.11 6.02
C VAL A 196 -16.02 -4.55 7.32
N PRO A 197 -17.29 -4.81 7.61
CA PRO A 197 -17.88 -4.47 8.89
C PRO A 197 -17.24 -5.30 10.00
N LYS A 198 -16.52 -4.64 10.91
CA LYS A 198 -16.10 -5.17 12.22
C LYS A 198 -16.65 -4.21 13.29
N LYS A 199 -16.18 -4.33 14.55
CA LYS A 199 -16.43 -3.33 15.61
C LYS A 199 -16.16 -1.89 15.15
N HIS A 200 -15.22 -1.72 14.21
CA HIS A 200 -15.08 -0.54 13.36
C HIS A 200 -15.09 -0.97 11.89
N VAL A 201 -15.64 -0.15 10.99
CA VAL A 201 -15.64 -0.44 9.54
C VAL A 201 -14.20 -0.36 9.02
N SER A 202 -13.62 -1.52 8.71
CA SER A 202 -12.30 -1.60 8.09
C SER A 202 -12.38 -1.51 6.58
N LYS A 203 -11.42 -0.83 5.99
CA LYS A 203 -11.31 -0.57 4.55
C LYS A 203 -10.04 -1.21 4.02
N TYR A 204 -10.18 -1.91 2.90
CA TYR A 204 -9.08 -2.56 2.20
C TYR A 204 -9.03 -2.08 0.75
N LEU A 205 -7.82 -1.82 0.27
CA LEU A 205 -7.49 -1.75 -1.15
C LEU A 205 -7.18 -3.17 -1.60
N VAL A 206 -7.95 -3.68 -2.55
CA VAL A 206 -7.74 -5.01 -3.12
C VAL A 206 -7.19 -4.82 -4.53
N ILE A 207 -6.05 -5.41 -4.83
CA ILE A 207 -5.41 -5.34 -6.14
C ILE A 207 -5.35 -6.76 -6.72
N SER A 208 -6.14 -7.00 -7.76
CA SER A 208 -6.11 -8.22 -8.56
C SER A 208 -5.11 -8.07 -9.69
N ARG A 209 -4.13 -8.97 -9.71
CA ARG A 209 -3.09 -9.01 -10.73
C ARG A 209 -3.44 -10.00 -11.84
N ILE A 210 -2.90 -9.78 -13.03
CA ILE A 210 -2.98 -10.72 -14.16
C ILE A 210 -2.15 -11.96 -13.81
N THR A 211 -0.91 -11.76 -13.38
CA THR A 211 0.05 -12.84 -13.10
C THR A 211 -0.20 -13.61 -11.81
N ALA A 212 -0.97 -13.07 -10.86
CA ALA A 212 -1.18 -13.69 -9.56
C ALA A 212 -2.60 -14.26 -9.39
N LYS A 213 -2.66 -15.51 -8.92
CA LYS A 213 -3.94 -16.17 -8.57
C LYS A 213 -4.65 -15.49 -7.41
N GLN A 214 -3.91 -15.06 -6.39
CA GLN A 214 -4.45 -14.39 -5.22
C GLN A 214 -4.37 -12.87 -5.35
N ASP A 215 -5.38 -12.19 -4.82
CA ASP A 215 -5.41 -10.74 -4.78
C ASP A 215 -4.62 -10.20 -3.59
N ILE A 216 -4.03 -9.03 -3.77
CA ILE A 216 -3.32 -8.34 -2.71
C ILE A 216 -4.32 -7.48 -1.95
N GLU A 217 -4.65 -7.87 -0.72
CA GLU A 217 -5.47 -7.06 0.18
C GLU A 217 -4.59 -6.21 1.09
N TYR A 218 -4.78 -4.89 1.04
CA TYR A 218 -4.04 -3.95 1.85
C TYR A 218 -4.98 -3.10 2.70
N ASN A 219 -4.81 -3.14 4.03
CA ASN A 219 -5.63 -2.35 4.95
C ASN A 219 -5.27 -0.86 4.81
N ILE A 220 -6.26 -0.06 4.40
CA ILE A 220 -6.13 1.39 4.20
C ILE A 220 -6.70 2.23 5.36
N ASP A 221 -7.13 1.60 6.47
CA ASP A 221 -7.65 2.32 7.65
C ASP A 221 -6.61 3.25 8.26
N LYS A 222 -5.32 2.90 8.11
CA LYS A 222 -4.18 3.67 8.60
C LYS A 222 -3.72 4.76 7.63
N LEU A 223 -4.33 4.86 6.45
CA LEU A 223 -4.00 5.92 5.51
C LEU A 223 -4.86 7.14 5.85
N ASN A 224 -4.22 8.31 5.92
CA ASN A 224 -4.92 9.58 6.13
C ASN A 224 -5.57 10.09 4.84
N VAL A 225 -6.26 9.21 4.13
CA VAL A 225 -6.86 9.50 2.83
C VAL A 225 -8.21 8.81 2.76
N SER A 226 -9.21 9.59 2.35
CA SER A 226 -10.56 9.06 2.18
C SER A 226 -10.61 8.06 1.02
N SER A 227 -11.55 7.11 1.06
CA SER A 227 -11.74 6.15 -0.04
C SER A 227 -11.93 6.82 -1.40
N LYS A 228 -12.67 7.95 -1.43
CA LYS A 228 -12.92 8.72 -2.65
C LYS A 228 -11.67 9.45 -3.15
N GLU A 229 -10.86 9.96 -2.23
CA GLU A 229 -9.59 10.60 -2.59
C GLU A 229 -8.57 9.57 -3.11
N LEU A 230 -8.49 8.39 -2.50
CA LEU A 230 -7.65 7.29 -2.98
C LEU A 230 -8.08 6.85 -4.39
N GLU A 231 -9.39 6.70 -4.61
CA GLU A 231 -9.98 6.40 -5.92
C GLU A 231 -9.61 7.46 -6.96
N ASN A 232 -9.77 8.74 -6.64
CA ASN A 232 -9.39 9.84 -7.54
C ASN A 232 -7.90 9.83 -7.85
N LYS A 233 -7.05 9.57 -6.86
CA LYS A 233 -5.60 9.48 -7.04
C LYS A 233 -5.22 8.31 -7.96
N ILE A 234 -5.81 7.13 -7.77
CA ILE A 234 -5.60 5.98 -8.65
C ILE A 234 -6.04 6.30 -10.09
N ARG A 235 -7.16 7.00 -10.27
CA ARG A 235 -7.65 7.41 -11.60
C ARG A 235 -6.74 8.41 -12.31
N LEU A 236 -6.03 9.27 -11.57
CA LEU A 236 -5.17 10.30 -12.16
C LEU A 236 -3.89 9.75 -12.80
N PHE A 237 -3.29 8.69 -12.24
CA PHE A 237 -2.01 8.15 -12.73
C PHE A 237 -2.11 7.24 -13.95
N ARG A 238 -3.32 6.84 -14.31
CA ARG A 238 -3.56 5.88 -15.38
C ARG A 238 -4.08 6.53 -16.67
N LYS A 239 -4.34 7.85 -16.66
CA LYS A 239 -4.67 8.60 -17.87
C LYS A 239 -3.41 8.81 -18.71
#